data_AF-A0A2J0N4W6-F1
#
_entry.id   AF-A0A2J0N4W6-F1
#
_cell.length_a   1.000
_cell.length_b   1.000
_cell.length_c   1.000
_cell.angle_alpha   90.00
_cell.angle_beta   90.00
_cell.angle_gamma   90.00
#
_symmetry.space_group_name_H-M   'P 1'
#
loop_
_entity.id
_entity.type
_entity.pdbx_description
1 polymer ?
#
loop_
_entity_poly.entity_id
_entity_poly.type
_entity_poly.pdbx_seq_one_letter_code
_entity_poly.pdbx_strand_id
1 'polypeptide(L)'
;MTPNSALAVRESSKIKSDVRKLVAQIAKMDAGKVRESASIRDDLGIDSLAAMEILASIEKRLGIVIDEAKAFDVVTVEDLLDLVTQCLKKKKRL
;
A
#
# COMPACT_ATOMS: atom_id res chain seq x y z
N MET A 1 19.23 -0.59 26.52
CA MET A 1 17.90 -0.24 25.94
C MET A 1 18.08 -0.08 24.45
N THR A 2 17.48 -0.96 23.65
CA THR A 2 17.77 -1.13 22.23
C THR A 2 17.28 0.08 21.40
N PRO A 3 18.12 0.68 20.53
CA PRO A 3 17.70 1.81 19.69
C PRO A 3 17.00 1.38 18.38
N ASN A 4 16.41 0.17 18.34
CA ASN A 4 15.95 -0.44 17.08
C ASN A 4 14.48 -0.17 16.73
N SER A 5 13.71 0.47 17.62
CA SER A 5 12.29 0.75 17.38
C SER A 5 12.05 1.99 16.52
N ALA A 6 12.94 3.00 16.58
CA ALA A 6 12.75 4.27 15.85
C ALA A 6 12.92 4.14 14.32
N LEU A 7 13.73 3.18 13.85
CA LEU A 7 14.01 3.02 12.42
C LEU A 7 12.85 2.32 11.69
N ALA A 8 12.25 1.31 12.32
CA ALA A 8 11.12 0.57 11.76
C ALA A 8 9.85 1.43 11.63
N VAL A 9 9.56 2.27 12.64
CA VAL A 9 8.38 3.16 12.64
C VAL A 9 8.48 4.22 11.54
N ARG A 10 9.70 4.72 11.27
CA ARG A 10 9.96 5.72 10.23
C ARG A 10 9.80 5.15 8.82
N GLU A 11 10.24 3.91 8.59
CA GLU A 11 10.04 3.25 7.29
C GLU A 11 8.57 2.97 7.02
N SER A 12 7.83 2.40 7.98
CA SER A 12 6.39 2.14 7.83
C SER A 12 5.58 3.41 7.54
N SER A 13 5.91 4.53 8.19
CA SER A 13 5.22 5.81 7.95
C SER A 13 5.48 6.36 6.54
N LYS A 14 6.71 6.20 6.01
CA LYS A 14 7.02 6.58 4.63
C LYS A 14 6.29 5.72 3.61
N ILE A 15 6.30 4.40 3.79
CA ILE A 15 5.59 3.47 2.90
C ILE A 15 4.09 3.79 2.88
N LYS A 16 3.49 4.03 4.05
CA LYS A 16 2.08 4.41 4.16
C LYS A 16 1.77 5.69 3.40
N SER A 17 2.60 6.72 3.55
CA SER A 17 2.47 7.96 2.79
C SER A 17 2.59 7.74 1.28
N ASP A 18 3.58 6.96 0.84
CA ASP A 18 3.86 6.75 -0.59
C ASP A 18 2.74 5.95 -1.27
N VAL A 19 2.28 4.87 -0.64
CA VAL A 19 1.15 4.07 -1.15
C VAL A 19 -0.12 4.92 -1.17
N ARG A 20 -0.41 5.68 -0.10
CA ARG A 20 -1.60 6.54 -0.05
C ARG A 20 -1.58 7.61 -1.15
N LYS A 21 -0.42 8.23 -1.42
CA LYS A 21 -0.27 9.17 -2.54
C LYS A 21 -0.52 8.50 -3.88
N LEU A 22 -0.03 7.27 -4.06
CA LEU A 22 -0.18 6.52 -5.31
C LEU A 22 -1.64 6.16 -5.57
N VAL A 23 -2.33 5.67 -4.54
CA VAL A 23 -3.78 5.41 -4.56
C VAL A 23 -4.55 6.69 -4.88
N ALA A 24 -4.23 7.80 -4.21
CA ALA A 24 -4.88 9.09 -4.45
C ALA A 24 -4.67 9.62 -5.87
N GLN A 25 -3.46 9.46 -6.43
CA GLN A 25 -3.15 9.85 -7.80
C GLN A 25 -3.99 9.06 -8.82
N ILE A 26 -4.09 7.74 -8.65
CA ILE A 26 -4.86 6.87 -9.55
C ILE A 26 -6.36 7.11 -9.40
N ALA A 27 -6.83 7.28 -8.16
CA ALA A 27 -8.20 7.66 -7.85
C ALA A 27 -8.53 9.13 -8.18
N LYS A 28 -7.57 9.91 -8.72
CA LYS A 28 -7.70 11.33 -9.09
C LYS A 28 -8.31 12.19 -7.96
N MET A 29 -7.89 11.92 -6.72
CA MET A 29 -8.36 12.61 -5.54
C MET A 29 -7.22 13.02 -4.63
N ASP A 30 -7.54 13.77 -3.56
CA ASP A 30 -6.55 14.22 -2.59
C ASP A 30 -6.17 13.08 -1.64
N ALA A 31 -4.87 12.91 -1.37
CA ALA A 31 -4.38 11.92 -0.42
C ALA A 31 -4.91 12.13 1.00
N GLY A 32 -5.28 13.36 1.37
CA GLY A 32 -5.96 13.68 2.63
C GLY A 32 -7.41 13.22 2.70
N LYS A 33 -8.06 12.96 1.55
CA LYS A 33 -9.41 12.39 1.49
C LYS A 33 -9.42 10.87 1.52
N VAL A 34 -8.30 10.23 1.18
CA VAL A 34 -8.16 8.77 1.26
C VAL A 34 -8.08 8.33 2.71
N ARG A 35 -9.16 7.71 3.20
CA ARG A 35 -9.22 7.07 4.52
C ARG A 35 -8.65 5.67 4.45
N GLU A 36 -8.02 5.21 5.52
CA GLU A 36 -7.45 3.85 5.59
C GLU A 36 -8.58 2.80 5.55
N SER A 37 -9.69 3.10 6.22
CA SER A 37 -10.90 2.27 6.22
C SER A 37 -11.74 2.37 4.95
N ALA A 38 -11.36 3.19 3.96
CA ALA A 38 -12.13 3.34 2.73
C ALA A 38 -11.99 2.09 1.85
N SER A 39 -13.11 1.61 1.29
CA SER A 39 -13.08 0.58 0.26
C SER A 39 -12.42 1.13 -1.01
N ILE A 40 -11.42 0.44 -1.54
CA ILE A 40 -10.72 0.85 -2.76
C ILE A 40 -11.70 0.91 -3.93
N ARG A 41 -12.61 -0.06 -4.01
CA ARG A 41 -13.58 -0.16 -5.10
C ARG A 41 -14.81 0.70 -4.86
N ASP A 42 -15.38 0.61 -3.67
CA ASP A 42 -16.70 1.21 -3.40
C ASP A 42 -16.62 2.67 -2.93
N ASP A 43 -15.65 3.02 -2.09
CA ASP A 43 -15.50 4.41 -1.59
C ASP A 43 -14.63 5.26 -2.51
N LEU A 44 -13.50 4.71 -2.98
CA LEU A 44 -12.57 5.45 -3.83
C LEU A 44 -12.92 5.36 -5.32
N GLY A 45 -13.86 4.48 -5.70
CA GLY A 45 -14.28 4.31 -7.10
C GLY A 45 -13.17 3.77 -8.00
N ILE A 46 -12.22 2.99 -7.45
CA ILE A 46 -11.15 2.40 -8.23
C ILE A 46 -11.64 1.09 -8.84
N ASP A 47 -11.68 1.04 -10.17
CA ASP A 47 -12.01 -0.17 -10.90
C ASP A 47 -10.94 -1.26 -10.74
N SER A 48 -11.31 -2.51 -11.01
CA SER A 48 -10.40 -3.68 -10.92
C SER A 48 -9.11 -3.50 -11.76
N LEU A 49 -9.20 -2.84 -12.92
CA LEU A 49 -8.04 -2.54 -13.75
C LEU A 49 -7.11 -1.51 -13.10
N ALA A 50 -7.67 -0.42 -12.57
CA ALA A 50 -6.90 0.62 -11.89
C ALA A 50 -6.27 0.08 -10.59
N ALA A 51 -6.94 -0.83 -9.88
CA ALA A 51 -6.37 -1.53 -8.73
C ALA A 51 -5.13 -2.36 -9.12
N MET A 52 -5.18 -3.05 -10.27
CA MET A 52 -4.02 -3.77 -10.82
C MET A 52 -2.87 -2.83 -11.20
N GLU A 53 -3.17 -1.64 -11.75
CA GLU A 53 -2.14 -0.62 -12.03
C GLU A 53 -1.48 -0.09 -10.75
N ILE A 54 -2.26 0.11 -9.68
CA ILE A 54 -1.74 0.50 -8.35
C ILE A 54 -0.76 -0.56 -7.85
N LEU A 55 -1.18 -1.83 -7.85
CA LEU A 55 -0.36 -2.94 -7.38
C LEU A 55 0.95 -3.05 -8.17
N ALA A 56 0.87 -3.07 -9.50
CA ALA A 56 2.04 -3.14 -10.38
C ALA A 56 2.98 -1.93 -10.18
N SER A 57 2.43 -0.74 -9.97
CA SER A 57 3.21 0.47 -9.69
C SER A 57 3.92 0.40 -8.34
N ILE A 58 3.28 -0.16 -7.33
CA ILE A 58 3.85 -0.38 -5.99
C ILE A 58 4.97 -1.41 -6.06
N GLU A 59 4.75 -2.55 -6.72
CA GLU A 59 5.76 -3.59 -6.94
C GLU A 59 7.00 -3.02 -7.62
N LYS A 60 6.81 -2.26 -8.70
CA LYS A 60 7.91 -1.64 -9.44
C LYS A 60 8.64 -0.58 -8.64
N ARG A 61 7.93 0.26 -7.88
CA ARG A 61 8.54 1.33 -7.05
C ARG A 61 9.31 0.78 -5.85
N LEU A 62 8.77 -0.23 -5.18
CA LEU A 62 9.34 -0.79 -3.96
C LEU A 62 10.24 -2.01 -4.23
N GLY A 63 10.22 -2.53 -5.46
CA GLY A 63 10.93 -3.73 -5.86
C GLY A 63 10.45 -4.98 -5.12
N ILE A 64 9.17 -5.05 -4.78
CA ILE A 64 8.54 -6.20 -4.11
C ILE A 64 7.70 -6.99 -5.13
N VAL A 65 7.38 -8.23 -4.76
CA VAL A 65 6.41 -9.06 -5.47
C VAL A 65 5.22 -9.24 -4.52
N ILE A 66 4.05 -8.86 -4.99
CA ILE A 66 2.77 -9.04 -4.31
C ILE A 66 2.11 -10.25 -4.95
N ASP A 67 1.63 -11.16 -4.10
CA ASP A 67 0.88 -12.32 -4.56
C ASP A 67 -0.50 -11.87 -5.01
N GLU A 68 -0.86 -12.17 -6.26
CA GLU A 68 -2.16 -11.82 -6.84
C GLU A 68 -3.31 -12.33 -5.97
N ALA A 69 -3.19 -13.53 -5.41
CA ALA A 69 -4.22 -14.09 -4.53
C ALA A 69 -4.46 -13.21 -3.30
N LYS A 70 -3.38 -12.69 -2.70
CA LYS A 70 -3.47 -11.77 -1.57
C LYS A 70 -3.95 -10.39 -1.98
N ALA A 71 -3.62 -9.96 -3.19
CA ALA A 71 -4.10 -8.71 -3.74
C ALA A 71 -5.61 -8.76 -4.04
N PHE A 72 -6.15 -9.94 -4.35
CA PHE A 72 -7.60 -10.16 -4.46
C PHE A 72 -8.33 -10.05 -3.11
N ASP A 73 -7.65 -10.39 -2.01
CA ASP A 73 -8.18 -10.23 -0.65
C ASP A 73 -8.16 -8.76 -0.17
N VAL A 74 -7.48 -7.86 -0.89
CA VAL A 74 -7.41 -6.43 -0.54
C VAL A 74 -8.73 -5.76 -0.89
N VAL A 75 -9.44 -5.29 0.13
CA VAL A 75 -10.70 -4.55 -0.01
C VAL A 75 -10.49 -3.08 0.32
N THR A 76 -9.77 -2.79 1.40
CA THR A 76 -9.56 -1.44 1.91
C THR A 76 -8.14 -0.93 1.66
N VAL A 77 -7.96 0.39 1.81
CA VAL A 77 -6.63 1.00 1.75
C VAL A 77 -5.72 0.47 2.85
N GLU A 78 -6.25 0.21 4.04
CA GLU A 78 -5.53 -0.41 5.14
C GLU A 78 -4.98 -1.79 4.76
N ASP A 79 -5.80 -2.65 4.15
CA ASP A 79 -5.37 -3.98 3.69
C ASP A 79 -4.20 -3.87 2.69
N LEU A 80 -4.29 -2.93 1.76
CA LEU A 80 -3.22 -2.67 0.79
C LEU A 80 -1.93 -2.25 1.50
N LEU A 81 -2.03 -1.33 2.46
CA LEU A 81 -0.89 -0.84 3.24
C LEU A 81 -0.21 -1.95 4.02
N ASP A 82 -1.00 -2.83 4.64
CA ASP A 82 -0.51 -3.95 5.42
C ASP A 82 0.13 -5.01 4.53
N LEU A 83 -0.48 -5.33 3.38
CA LEU A 83 0.08 -6.26 2.40
C LEU A 83 1.46 -5.79 1.91
N VAL A 84 1.57 -4.52 1.52
CA VAL A 84 2.83 -3.92 1.07
C VAL A 84 3.89 -3.92 2.17
N THR A 85 3.50 -3.58 3.39
CA THR A 85 4.39 -3.60 4.56
C THR A 85 4.90 -5.01 4.85
N GLN A 86 4.05 -6.04 4.73
CA GLN A 86 4.45 -7.43 4.89
C GLN A 86 5.43 -7.88 3.80
N CYS A 87 5.17 -7.53 2.54
CA CYS A 87 6.06 -7.87 1.43
C CYS A 87 7.45 -7.23 1.58
N LEU A 88 7.53 -5.97 2.02
CA LEU A 88 8.80 -5.30 2.30
C LEU A 88 9.57 -5.95 3.46
N LYS A 89 8.88 -6.32 4.54
CA LYS A 89 9.50 -7.05 5.66
C LYS A 89 10.06 -8.40 5.24
N LYS A 90 9.38 -9.12 4.34
CA LYS A 90 9.89 -10.38 3.76
C LYS A 90 11.13 -10.15 2.91
N LYS A 91 11.13 -9.15 2.03
CA LYS A 91 12.28 -8.82 1.16
C LYS A 91 13.55 -8.49 1.96
N LYS A 92 13.43 -7.76 3.08
CA LYS A 92 14.58 -7.35 3.92
C LYS A 92 15.23 -8.49 4.73
N ARG A 93 14.60 -9.67 4.79
CA ARG A 93 15.10 -10.86 5.52
C ARG A 93 15.74 -11.91 4.61
N LEU A 94 15.77 -11.67 3.30
CA LEU A 94 16.47 -12.47 2.28
C LEU A 94 17.75 -11.74 1.87
#